data_AF-A0A285INV0-F1
#
_entry.id   AF-A0A285INV0-F1
#
_cell.length_a   1.000
_cell.length_b   1.000
_cell.length_c   1.000
_cell.angle_alpha   90.00
_cell.angle_beta   90.00
_cell.angle_gamma   90.00
#
_symmetry.space_group_name_H-M   'P 1'
#
loop_
_entity.id
_entity.type
_entity.pdbx_description
1 polymer ?
#
loop_
_entity_poly.entity_id
_entity_poly.type
_entity_poly.pdbx_seq_one_letter_code
_entity_poly.pdbx_strand_id
1 'polypeptide(L)'
;MREILYDPAYVVPAVPPGSAGVGWLRATVGRFCEGDDHARRRGLAEAILDGIPPGSLKGERGHPVAVLAAAMGVTDPDVASLVEDVAQAYQPGSGDDERADPAVERLVVIFGGRRDEETAARIGVLVQACTATLALIEKARHRPVDEVLRDDPPVPFTKRRRIDSDEVVLVPLAGETAFGAGPRRCPGRAHALALAEAATNHSGAGRRSSPRPGPPSP
;
A
#
# COMPACT_ATOMS: atom_id res chain seq x y z
N MET A 1 3.04 -5.16 23.70
CA MET A 1 2.75 -5.44 22.28
C MET A 1 3.28 -4.36 21.34
N ARG A 2 3.04 -3.06 21.59
CA ARG A 2 3.65 -1.96 20.78
C ARG A 2 5.18 -1.99 20.76
N GLU A 3 5.82 -2.29 21.90
CA GLU A 3 7.28 -2.43 22.02
C GLU A 3 7.89 -3.46 21.04
N ILE A 4 7.13 -4.49 20.63
CA ILE A 4 7.59 -5.49 19.66
C ILE A 4 7.94 -4.86 18.30
N LEU A 5 7.33 -3.70 17.96
CA LEU A 5 7.65 -2.99 16.72
C LEU A 5 9.04 -2.32 16.75
N TYR A 6 9.64 -2.18 17.93
CA TYR A 6 10.94 -1.55 18.16
C TYR A 6 12.01 -2.55 18.61
N ASP A 7 11.59 -3.73 19.08
CA ASP A 7 12.49 -4.75 19.60
C ASP A 7 13.24 -5.49 18.47
N PRO A 8 14.59 -5.40 18.40
CA PRO A 8 15.38 -6.07 17.37
C PRO A 8 15.33 -7.60 17.45
N ALA A 9 14.87 -8.20 18.55
CA ALA A 9 14.64 -9.64 18.64
C ALA A 9 13.44 -10.11 17.80
N TYR A 10 12.61 -9.19 17.30
CA TYR A 10 11.43 -9.48 16.50
C TYR A 10 11.59 -9.01 15.06
N VAL A 11 11.86 -9.97 14.18
CA VAL A 11 12.10 -9.77 12.74
C VAL A 11 10.85 -10.06 11.92
N VAL A 12 10.87 -9.76 10.63
CA VAL A 12 9.85 -10.25 9.70
C VAL A 12 10.09 -11.72 9.34
N PRO A 13 9.03 -12.52 9.12
CA PRO A 13 9.18 -13.85 8.54
C PRO A 13 9.86 -13.77 7.16
N ALA A 14 10.91 -14.56 6.97
CA ALA A 14 11.59 -14.65 5.68
C ALA A 14 10.68 -15.34 4.64
N VAL A 15 10.92 -15.02 3.37
CA VAL A 15 10.25 -15.65 2.23
C VAL A 15 11.24 -16.54 1.47
N PRO A 16 10.80 -17.64 0.84
CA PRO A 16 11.65 -18.42 -0.04
C PRO A 16 12.24 -17.56 -1.17
N PRO A 17 13.45 -17.88 -1.66
CA PRO A 17 13.98 -17.22 -2.85
C PRO A 17 13.09 -17.50 -4.07
N GLY A 18 12.99 -16.52 -4.97
CA GLY A 18 12.25 -16.65 -6.22
C GLY A 18 12.92 -15.84 -7.34
N SER A 19 12.88 -16.37 -8.56
CA SER A 19 13.52 -15.74 -9.74
C SER A 19 12.52 -15.18 -10.76
N ALA A 20 11.22 -15.48 -10.60
CA ALA A 20 10.13 -14.94 -11.40
C ALA A 20 8.86 -14.77 -10.57
N GLY A 21 7.85 -14.10 -11.14
CA GLY A 21 6.51 -13.98 -10.55
C GLY A 21 6.48 -13.30 -9.18
N VAL A 22 5.43 -13.58 -8.41
CA VAL A 22 5.23 -13.02 -7.06
C VAL A 22 6.31 -13.50 -6.09
N GLY A 23 6.87 -14.69 -6.30
CA GLY A 23 8.02 -15.19 -5.54
C GLY A 23 9.25 -14.27 -5.66
N TRP A 24 9.60 -13.87 -6.89
CA TRP A 24 10.68 -12.89 -7.12
C TRP A 24 10.38 -11.53 -6.49
N LEU A 25 9.15 -11.03 -6.65
CA LEU A 25 8.77 -9.75 -6.05
C LEU A 25 8.93 -9.78 -4.53
N ARG A 26 8.37 -10.81 -3.85
CA ARG A 26 8.49 -11.00 -2.40
C ARG A 26 9.97 -11.09 -1.98
N ALA A 27 10.80 -11.82 -2.72
CA ALA A 27 12.22 -11.98 -2.42
C ALA A 27 13.08 -10.71 -2.65
N THR A 28 12.58 -9.72 -3.40
CA THR A 28 13.36 -8.56 -3.87
C THR A 28 12.94 -7.23 -3.20
N VAL A 29 11.80 -7.18 -2.53
CA VAL A 29 11.32 -5.99 -1.79
C VAL A 29 11.82 -5.94 -0.35
N GLY A 30 11.85 -4.74 0.25
CA GLY A 30 12.25 -4.55 1.65
C GLY A 30 11.30 -5.17 2.68
N ARG A 31 10.06 -5.48 2.31
CA ARG A 31 9.01 -5.92 3.26
C ARG A 31 9.35 -7.24 3.97
N PHE A 32 10.11 -8.12 3.33
CA PHE A 32 10.34 -9.51 3.75
C PHE A 32 11.83 -9.84 4.02
N CYS A 33 12.69 -8.82 4.13
CA CYS A 33 14.11 -8.99 4.48
C CYS A 33 14.47 -8.17 5.73
N GLU A 34 15.69 -8.36 6.24
CA GLU A 34 16.26 -7.70 7.41
C GLU A 34 17.63 -7.08 7.06
N GLY A 35 18.20 -6.29 7.99
CA GLY A 35 19.57 -5.79 7.88
C GLY A 35 19.81 -4.87 6.67
N ASP A 36 21.00 -4.99 6.08
CA ASP A 36 21.46 -4.11 4.99
C ASP A 36 20.60 -4.22 3.72
N ASP A 37 20.09 -5.42 3.42
CA ASP A 37 19.15 -5.63 2.32
C ASP A 37 17.84 -4.87 2.55
N HIS A 38 17.31 -4.92 3.78
CA HIS A 38 16.14 -4.13 4.13
C HIS A 38 16.42 -2.63 3.98
N ALA A 39 17.54 -2.14 4.53
CA ALA A 39 17.90 -0.73 4.44
C ALA A 39 18.00 -0.26 2.98
N ARG A 40 18.70 -1.00 2.14
CA ARG A 40 18.87 -0.69 0.70
C ARG A 40 17.53 -0.69 -0.05
N ARG A 41 16.75 -1.77 0.06
CA ARG A 41 15.48 -1.92 -0.67
C ARG A 41 14.39 -0.99 -0.16
N ARG A 42 14.38 -0.68 1.13
CA ARG A 42 13.52 0.33 1.72
C ARG A 42 13.88 1.72 1.20
N GLY A 43 15.17 2.04 1.11
CA GLY A 43 15.65 3.31 0.57
C GLY A 43 15.16 3.56 -0.86
N LEU A 44 15.09 2.51 -1.70
CA LEU A 44 14.50 2.62 -3.04
C LEU A 44 13.01 2.98 -3.01
N ALA A 45 12.23 2.33 -2.14
CA ALA A 45 10.80 2.65 -2.00
C ALA A 45 10.58 4.06 -1.42
N GLU A 46 11.42 4.48 -0.48
CA GLU A 46 11.40 5.85 0.07
C GLU A 46 11.74 6.87 -1.00
N ALA A 47 12.79 6.66 -1.80
CA ALA A 47 13.16 7.57 -2.88
C ALA A 47 12.05 7.73 -3.93
N ILE A 48 11.32 6.65 -4.26
CA ILE A 48 10.15 6.71 -5.14
C ILE A 48 9.05 7.59 -4.55
N LEU A 49 8.74 7.40 -3.26
CA LEU A 49 7.71 8.15 -2.56
C LEU A 49 8.13 9.63 -2.36
N ASP A 50 9.40 9.90 -2.06
CA ASP A 50 9.91 11.27 -1.92
C ASP A 50 9.84 12.06 -3.23
N GLY A 51 9.91 11.36 -4.37
CA GLY A 51 9.69 11.93 -5.70
C GLY A 51 8.23 12.29 -6.01
N ILE A 52 7.27 11.88 -5.17
CA ILE A 52 5.83 12.12 -5.36
C ILE A 52 5.33 13.02 -4.21
N PRO A 53 5.23 14.34 -4.39
CA PRO A 53 4.73 15.21 -3.34
C PRO A 53 3.29 14.81 -2.95
N PRO A 54 2.95 14.49 -1.69
CA PRO A 54 1.60 14.04 -1.33
C PRO A 54 0.50 15.06 -1.72
N GLY A 55 0.84 16.35 -1.75
CA GLY A 55 -0.07 17.40 -2.20
C GLY A 55 -0.52 17.28 -3.67
N SER A 56 0.27 16.66 -4.55
CA SER A 56 -0.11 16.44 -5.95
C SER A 56 -1.24 15.41 -6.08
N LEU A 57 -1.41 14.52 -5.10
CA LEU A 57 -2.41 13.45 -5.12
C LEU A 57 -3.80 13.92 -4.67
N LYS A 58 -3.90 15.06 -3.97
CA LYS A 58 -5.14 15.51 -3.31
C LYS A 58 -6.27 15.91 -4.27
N GLY A 59 -5.96 16.19 -5.53
CA GLY A 59 -6.92 16.58 -6.57
C GLY A 59 -7.19 15.50 -7.61
N GLU A 60 -6.42 14.40 -7.56
CA GLU A 60 -6.48 13.33 -8.56
C GLU A 60 -7.68 12.41 -8.33
N ARG A 61 -8.16 11.83 -9.43
CA ARG A 61 -9.37 10.99 -9.45
C ARG A 61 -9.04 9.60 -9.94
N GLY A 62 -9.83 8.65 -9.47
CA GLY A 62 -9.79 7.27 -9.94
C GLY A 62 -9.14 6.32 -8.94
N HIS A 63 -8.70 5.18 -9.46
CA HIS A 63 -8.13 4.13 -8.64
C HIS A 63 -6.80 4.58 -8.00
N PRO A 64 -6.59 4.44 -6.68
CA PRO A 64 -5.39 4.96 -6.01
C PRO A 64 -4.08 4.45 -6.60
N VAL A 65 -4.05 3.19 -7.06
CA VAL A 65 -2.88 2.62 -7.75
C VAL A 65 -2.63 3.31 -9.09
N ALA A 66 -3.68 3.61 -9.87
CA ALA A 66 -3.53 4.28 -11.15
C ALA A 66 -2.99 5.70 -10.96
N VAL A 67 -3.49 6.42 -9.93
CA VAL A 67 -2.99 7.76 -9.56
C VAL A 67 -1.51 7.71 -9.17
N LEU A 68 -1.12 6.76 -8.30
CA LEU A 68 0.29 6.60 -7.91
C LEU A 68 1.18 6.18 -9.08
N ALA A 69 0.72 5.27 -9.94
CA ALA A 69 1.45 4.83 -11.13
C ALA A 69 1.66 6.00 -12.11
N ALA A 70 0.63 6.83 -12.34
CA ALA A 70 0.74 8.02 -13.18
C ALA A 70 1.77 9.01 -12.61
N ALA A 71 1.81 9.20 -11.28
CA ALA A 71 2.83 10.01 -10.62
C ALA A 71 4.27 9.44 -10.76
N MET A 72 4.41 8.13 -11.02
CA MET A 72 5.68 7.49 -11.39
C MET A 72 5.98 7.54 -12.90
N GLY A 73 5.13 8.19 -13.70
CA GLY A 73 5.26 8.26 -15.16
C GLY A 73 4.70 7.05 -15.92
N VAL A 74 3.86 6.22 -15.27
CA VAL A 74 3.23 5.04 -15.88
C VAL A 74 1.75 5.30 -16.10
N THR A 75 1.32 5.30 -17.35
CA THR A 75 -0.08 5.54 -17.75
C THR A 75 -0.74 4.32 -18.39
N ASP A 76 -0.16 3.13 -18.23
CA ASP A 76 -0.75 1.89 -18.72
C ASP A 76 -2.12 1.67 -18.04
N PRO A 77 -3.22 1.49 -18.81
CA PRO A 77 -4.57 1.40 -18.27
C PRO A 77 -4.79 0.14 -17.41
N ASP A 78 -4.00 -0.92 -17.63
CA ASP A 78 -4.13 -2.19 -16.93
C ASP A 78 -3.34 -2.22 -15.61
N VAL A 79 -2.56 -1.17 -15.30
CA VAL A 79 -1.68 -1.16 -14.11
C VAL A 79 -2.45 -1.41 -12.81
N ALA A 80 -3.68 -0.90 -12.70
CA ALA A 80 -4.49 -1.07 -11.50
C ALA A 80 -4.95 -2.52 -11.31
N SER A 81 -5.51 -3.14 -12.36
CA SER A 81 -5.99 -4.53 -12.31
C SER A 81 -4.85 -5.52 -12.12
N LEU A 82 -3.72 -5.30 -12.81
CA LEU A 82 -2.51 -6.11 -12.61
C LEU A 82 -2.02 -6.04 -11.16
N VAL A 83 -2.00 -4.84 -10.57
CA VAL A 83 -1.58 -4.69 -9.17
C VAL A 83 -2.57 -5.34 -8.20
N GLU A 84 -3.88 -5.32 -8.47
CA GLU A 84 -4.89 -6.04 -7.68
C GLU A 84 -4.66 -7.56 -7.71
N ASP A 85 -4.37 -8.11 -8.90
CA ASP A 85 -4.05 -9.52 -9.10
C ASP A 85 -2.77 -9.94 -8.35
N VAL A 86 -1.81 -9.02 -8.19
CA VAL A 86 -0.62 -9.26 -7.35
C VAL A 86 -0.94 -9.08 -5.86
N ALA A 87 -1.69 -8.04 -5.49
CA ALA A 87 -1.92 -7.66 -4.10
C ALA A 87 -2.64 -8.74 -3.28
N GLN A 88 -3.60 -9.43 -3.89
CA GLN A 88 -4.32 -10.57 -3.30
C GLN A 88 -3.39 -11.74 -2.87
N ALA A 89 -2.29 -11.93 -3.59
CA ALA A 89 -1.27 -12.93 -3.28
C ALA A 89 0.02 -12.30 -2.74
N TYR A 90 0.05 -11.03 -2.35
CA TYR A 90 1.35 -10.43 -1.98
C TYR A 90 1.90 -10.97 -0.65
N GLN A 91 1.03 -11.35 0.29
CA GLN A 91 1.47 -12.03 1.51
C GLN A 91 1.74 -13.51 1.25
N PRO A 92 2.83 -14.10 1.80
CA PRO A 92 3.07 -15.53 1.69
C PRO A 92 1.89 -16.36 2.22
N GLY A 93 1.45 -17.33 1.42
CA GLY A 93 0.34 -18.22 1.73
C GLY A 93 -1.04 -17.57 1.63
N SER A 94 -1.17 -16.42 0.95
CA SER A 94 -2.46 -15.82 0.62
C SER A 94 -2.71 -15.87 -0.89
N GLY A 95 -3.98 -15.86 -1.26
CA GLY A 95 -4.40 -15.65 -2.64
C GLY A 95 -4.02 -16.78 -3.60
N ASP A 96 -4.01 -16.43 -4.87
CA ASP A 96 -3.73 -17.29 -6.01
C ASP A 96 -2.44 -16.83 -6.70
N ASP A 97 -1.35 -17.58 -6.50
CA ASP A 97 -0.05 -17.31 -7.11
C ASP A 97 -0.10 -17.52 -8.64
N GLU A 98 -0.95 -18.43 -9.17
CA GLU A 98 -1.07 -18.67 -10.63
C GLU A 98 -1.62 -17.45 -11.37
N ARG A 99 -2.50 -16.69 -10.71
CA ARG A 99 -2.99 -15.40 -11.20
C ARG A 99 -1.99 -14.26 -10.99
N ALA A 100 -1.30 -14.24 -9.85
CA ALA A 100 -0.38 -13.17 -9.50
C ALA A 100 0.90 -13.18 -10.34
N ASP A 101 1.43 -14.36 -10.65
CA ASP A 101 2.68 -14.52 -11.39
C ASP A 101 2.66 -13.81 -12.75
N PRO A 102 1.72 -14.08 -13.68
CA PRO A 102 1.68 -13.38 -14.96
C PRO A 102 1.45 -11.87 -14.80
N ALA A 103 0.73 -11.44 -13.75
CA ALA A 103 0.54 -10.02 -13.48
C ALA A 103 1.85 -9.32 -13.08
N VAL A 104 2.68 -9.96 -12.25
CA VAL A 104 4.04 -9.45 -11.95
C VAL A 104 4.87 -9.35 -13.24
N GLU A 105 4.81 -10.36 -14.10
CA GLU A 105 5.57 -10.36 -15.35
C GLU A 105 5.18 -9.20 -16.28
N ARG A 106 3.88 -8.90 -16.38
CA ARG A 106 3.41 -7.73 -17.12
C ARG A 106 3.86 -6.42 -16.48
N LEU A 107 3.80 -6.31 -15.16
CA LEU A 107 4.28 -5.12 -14.45
C LEU A 107 5.80 -4.92 -14.65
N VAL A 108 6.61 -5.98 -14.65
CA VAL A 108 8.04 -5.89 -14.96
C VAL A 108 8.25 -5.27 -16.34
N VAL A 109 7.49 -5.68 -17.35
CA VAL A 109 7.55 -5.08 -18.71
C VAL A 109 7.15 -3.61 -18.69
N ILE A 110 6.05 -3.25 -18.01
CA ILE A 110 5.58 -1.86 -17.88
C ILE A 110 6.66 -0.97 -17.25
N PHE A 111 7.41 -1.49 -16.29
CA PHE A 111 8.49 -0.77 -15.59
C PHE A 111 9.87 -0.89 -16.28
N GLY A 112 9.93 -1.28 -17.55
CA GLY A 112 11.17 -1.28 -18.35
C GLY A 112 11.85 -2.63 -18.52
N GLY A 113 11.20 -3.72 -18.13
CA GLY A 113 11.57 -5.10 -18.46
C GLY A 113 12.70 -5.71 -17.65
N ARG A 114 13.31 -4.95 -16.72
CA ARG A 114 14.42 -5.44 -15.88
C ARG A 114 13.91 -6.00 -14.56
N ARG A 115 14.34 -7.21 -14.21
CA ARG A 115 14.11 -7.82 -12.89
C ARG A 115 15.21 -7.41 -11.90
N ASP A 116 15.18 -6.15 -11.48
CA ASP A 116 16.10 -5.61 -10.47
C ASP A 116 15.34 -4.98 -9.29
N GLU A 117 16.09 -4.53 -8.27
CA GLU A 117 15.53 -3.98 -7.05
C GLU A 117 14.75 -2.68 -7.29
N GLU A 118 15.12 -1.89 -8.30
CA GLU A 118 14.40 -0.67 -8.66
C GLU A 118 13.01 -0.99 -9.22
N THR A 119 12.91 -1.93 -10.16
CA THR A 119 11.62 -2.40 -10.68
C THR A 119 10.77 -3.02 -9.57
N ALA A 120 11.38 -3.87 -8.72
CA ALA A 120 10.68 -4.46 -7.59
C ALA A 120 10.18 -3.41 -6.59
N ALA A 121 10.94 -2.33 -6.35
CA ALA A 121 10.52 -1.23 -5.49
C ALA A 121 9.31 -0.48 -6.04
N ARG A 122 9.29 -0.16 -7.35
CA ARG A 122 8.14 0.49 -8.02
C ARG A 122 6.88 -0.36 -7.92
N ILE A 123 6.96 -1.64 -8.28
CA ILE A 123 5.85 -2.59 -8.15
C ILE A 123 5.43 -2.74 -6.69
N GLY A 124 6.40 -2.89 -5.78
CA GLY A 124 6.18 -3.07 -4.36
C GLY A 124 5.48 -1.89 -3.68
N VAL A 125 5.73 -0.65 -4.12
CA VAL A 125 5.01 0.54 -3.64
C VAL A 125 3.54 0.47 -4.05
N LEU A 126 3.25 0.17 -5.32
CA LEU A 126 1.88 0.08 -5.83
C LEU A 126 1.09 -1.05 -5.15
N VAL A 127 1.68 -2.24 -5.06
CA VAL A 127 1.06 -3.42 -4.44
C VAL A 127 0.76 -3.18 -2.96
N GLN A 128 1.70 -2.59 -2.21
CA GLN A 128 1.49 -2.29 -0.80
C GLN A 128 0.48 -1.15 -0.56
N ALA A 129 0.34 -0.23 -1.51
CA ALA A 129 -0.65 0.83 -1.45
C ALA A 129 -2.07 0.32 -1.76
N CYS A 130 -2.21 -0.68 -2.65
CA CYS A 130 -3.49 -1.12 -3.23
C CYS A 130 -4.59 -1.42 -2.20
N THR A 131 -4.57 -2.60 -1.58
CA THR A 131 -5.64 -3.06 -0.69
C THR A 131 -5.80 -2.15 0.53
N ALA A 132 -4.69 -1.70 1.13
CA ALA A 132 -4.72 -0.88 2.33
C ALA A 132 -5.32 0.52 2.08
N THR A 133 -5.00 1.16 0.95
CA THR A 133 -5.53 2.50 0.63
C THR A 133 -6.98 2.41 0.17
N LEU A 134 -7.36 1.39 -0.61
CA LEU A 134 -8.76 1.14 -0.97
C LEU A 134 -9.62 0.93 0.28
N ALA A 135 -9.19 0.09 1.21
CA ALA A 135 -9.90 -0.13 2.47
C ALA A 135 -9.94 1.13 3.34
N LEU A 136 -8.89 1.95 3.34
CA LEU A 136 -8.91 3.24 4.03
C LEU A 136 -9.96 4.19 3.45
N ILE A 137 -9.96 4.36 2.12
CA ILE A 137 -10.91 5.20 1.39
C ILE A 137 -12.33 4.75 1.69
N GLU A 138 -12.61 3.46 1.57
CA GLU A 138 -13.95 2.92 1.79
C GLU A 138 -14.45 3.21 3.22
N LYS A 139 -13.63 2.90 4.23
CA LYS A 139 -13.99 3.16 5.63
C LYS A 139 -14.13 4.66 5.92
N ALA A 140 -13.30 5.49 5.30
CA ALA A 140 -13.32 6.95 5.48
C ALA A 140 -14.51 7.65 4.79
N ARG A 141 -15.29 6.94 3.95
CA ARG A 141 -16.57 7.46 3.44
C ARG A 141 -17.63 7.62 4.52
N HIS A 142 -17.48 6.91 5.64
CA HIS A 142 -18.51 6.81 6.67
C HIS A 142 -18.12 7.44 8.00
N ARG A 143 -16.83 7.72 8.23
CA ARG A 143 -16.32 8.34 9.45
C ARG A 143 -14.95 9.01 9.20
N PRO A 144 -14.53 9.94 10.07
CA PRO A 144 -13.21 10.57 9.98
C PRO A 144 -12.05 9.57 9.90
N VAL A 145 -11.01 9.92 9.15
CA VAL A 145 -9.84 9.05 8.94
C VAL A 145 -9.15 8.70 10.26
N ASP A 146 -9.07 9.62 11.21
CA ASP A 146 -8.46 9.36 12.51
C ASP A 146 -9.24 8.32 13.33
N GLU A 147 -10.58 8.30 13.22
CA GLU A 147 -11.43 7.25 13.79
C GLU A 147 -11.22 5.90 13.10
N VAL A 148 -11.14 5.88 11.76
CA VAL A 148 -10.79 4.65 11.03
C VAL A 148 -9.47 4.08 11.55
N LEU A 149 -8.42 4.90 11.64
CA LEU A 149 -7.09 4.45 12.04
C LEU A 149 -7.05 3.97 13.50
N ARG A 150 -7.85 4.59 14.38
CA ARG A 150 -7.94 4.23 15.81
C ARG A 150 -8.69 2.91 16.02
N ASP A 151 -9.85 2.76 15.40
CA ASP A 151 -10.82 1.76 15.81
C ASP A 151 -10.90 0.56 14.86
N ASP A 152 -10.60 0.76 13.57
CA ASP A 152 -10.70 -0.30 12.56
C ASP A 152 -9.77 0.01 11.36
N PRO A 153 -8.44 -0.01 11.59
CA PRO A 153 -7.46 0.37 10.59
C PRO A 153 -7.46 -0.59 9.39
N PRO A 154 -7.02 -0.13 8.20
CA PRO A 154 -7.00 -0.96 7.00
C PRO A 154 -6.12 -2.20 7.10
N VAL A 155 -5.05 -2.11 7.90
CA VAL A 155 -4.14 -3.22 8.20
C VAL A 155 -4.17 -3.42 9.72
N PRO A 156 -4.98 -4.35 10.24
CA PRO A 156 -5.21 -4.46 11.68
C PRO A 156 -4.07 -5.14 12.44
N PHE A 157 -3.24 -5.93 11.76
CA PHE A 157 -2.11 -6.64 12.37
C PHE A 157 -0.91 -6.70 11.45
N THR A 158 0.28 -6.85 12.04
CA THR A 158 1.51 -7.23 11.34
C THR A 158 2.11 -8.48 11.98
N LYS A 159 2.74 -9.34 11.18
CA LYS A 159 3.45 -10.53 11.66
C LYS A 159 4.86 -10.18 12.07
N ARG A 160 5.32 -10.69 13.20
CA ARG A 160 6.73 -10.68 13.62
C ARG A 160 7.12 -12.07 14.04
N ARG A 161 8.37 -12.44 13.80
CA ARG A 161 8.98 -13.71 14.21
C ARG A 161 10.08 -13.40 15.20
N ARG A 162 10.14 -14.10 16.32
CA ARG A 162 11.25 -13.96 17.26
C ARG A 162 12.53 -14.54 16.63
N ILE A 163 13.71 -14.01 16.93
CA ILE A 163 14.95 -14.49 16.29
C ILE A 163 15.44 -15.82 16.87
N ASP A 164 15.19 -16.04 18.16
CA ASP A 164 15.63 -17.22 18.92
C ASP A 164 14.59 -18.36 18.94
N SER A 165 13.45 -18.17 18.27
CA SER A 165 12.40 -19.18 18.13
C SER A 165 11.62 -18.97 16.84
N ASP A 166 11.07 -20.01 16.23
CA ASP A 166 10.18 -19.85 15.07
C ASP A 166 8.76 -19.35 15.42
N GLU A 167 8.57 -18.85 16.64
CA GLU A 167 7.32 -18.26 17.07
C GLU A 167 6.99 -17.00 16.25
N VAL A 168 5.83 -17.02 15.60
CA VAL A 168 5.25 -15.87 14.89
C VAL A 168 4.15 -15.26 15.73
N VAL A 169 4.32 -13.99 16.09
CA VAL A 169 3.36 -13.18 16.83
C VAL A 169 2.62 -12.23 15.90
N LEU A 170 1.32 -12.04 16.16
CA LEU A 170 0.51 -11.00 15.52
C LEU A 170 0.53 -9.75 16.41
N VAL A 171 1.08 -8.67 15.88
CA VAL A 171 1.14 -7.38 16.55
C VAL A 171 -0.01 -6.52 16.04
N PRO A 172 -0.98 -6.13 16.89
CA PRO A 172 -2.06 -5.22 16.50
C PRO A 172 -1.52 -3.86 16.11
N LEU A 173 -2.10 -3.27 15.07
CA LEU A 173 -1.83 -1.93 14.60
C LEU A 173 -3.10 -1.10 14.77
N ALA A 174 -3.01 0.04 15.45
CA ALA A 174 -4.13 0.95 15.68
C ALA A 174 -3.64 2.33 16.12
N GLY A 175 -4.45 3.36 15.88
CA GLY A 175 -4.16 4.74 16.25
C GLY A 175 -2.80 5.21 15.71
N GLU A 176 -1.91 5.59 16.61
CA GLU A 176 -0.55 6.03 16.27
C GLU A 176 0.29 4.98 15.52
N THR A 177 -0.01 3.68 15.72
CA THR A 177 0.70 2.57 15.08
C THR A 177 -0.05 1.98 13.89
N ALA A 178 -1.16 2.58 13.45
CA ALA A 178 -1.92 2.09 12.28
C ALA A 178 -1.07 2.02 11.00
N PHE A 179 0.01 2.80 10.93
CA PHE A 179 1.00 2.80 9.86
C PHE A 179 2.33 2.14 10.28
N GLY A 180 2.32 1.26 11.27
CA GLY A 180 3.52 0.68 11.88
C GLY A 180 4.33 1.71 12.68
N ALA A 181 5.45 1.26 13.23
CA ALA A 181 6.34 2.05 14.07
C ALA A 181 7.79 1.58 13.94
N GLY A 182 8.72 2.34 14.51
CA GLY A 182 10.15 2.01 14.51
C GLY A 182 10.76 1.89 13.11
N PRO A 183 11.77 1.02 12.92
CA PRO A 183 12.43 0.79 11.63
C PRO A 183 11.49 0.33 10.50
N ARG A 184 10.28 -0.14 10.85
CA ARG A 184 9.27 -0.64 9.92
C ARG A 184 8.05 0.26 9.80
N ARG A 185 8.14 1.52 10.25
CA ARG A 185 7.12 2.54 9.99
C ARG A 185 6.86 2.64 8.49
N CYS A 186 5.59 2.71 8.10
CA CYS A 186 5.19 2.85 6.71
C CYS A 186 5.71 4.17 6.12
N PRO A 187 6.54 4.13 5.06
CA PRO A 187 7.00 5.34 4.39
C PRO A 187 5.87 6.04 3.63
N GLY A 188 4.90 5.28 3.12
CA GLY A 188 3.76 5.77 2.34
C GLY A 188 2.63 6.43 3.14
N ARG A 189 2.80 6.70 4.46
CA ARG A 189 1.72 7.24 5.31
C ARG A 189 1.11 8.52 4.74
N ALA A 190 1.94 9.49 4.36
CA ALA A 190 1.46 10.77 3.85
C ALA A 190 0.70 10.62 2.52
N HIS A 191 1.16 9.72 1.65
CA HIS A 191 0.56 9.41 0.36
C HIS A 191 -0.81 8.76 0.52
N ALA A 192 -0.92 7.74 1.38
CA ALA A 192 -2.19 7.06 1.65
C ALA A 192 -3.25 8.02 2.20
N LEU A 193 -2.85 8.93 3.09
CA LEU A 193 -3.74 9.96 3.64
C LEU A 193 -4.18 10.97 2.57
N ALA A 194 -3.26 11.42 1.70
CA ALA A 194 -3.60 12.34 0.62
C ALA A 194 -4.58 11.71 -0.39
N LEU A 195 -4.39 10.44 -0.74
CA LEU A 195 -5.31 9.69 -1.61
C LEU A 195 -6.68 9.50 -0.95
N ALA A 196 -6.72 9.21 0.35
CA ALA A 196 -7.97 9.09 1.10
C ALA A 196 -8.74 10.41 1.18
N GLU A 197 -8.04 11.52 1.44
CA GLU A 197 -8.59 12.87 1.47
C GLU A 197 -9.15 13.27 0.09
N ALA A 198 -8.42 12.99 -1.00
CA ALA A 198 -8.88 13.26 -2.37
C ALA A 198 -10.22 12.56 -2.67
N ALA A 199 -10.31 11.26 -2.34
CA ALA A 199 -11.49 10.45 -2.62
C ALA A 199 -12.72 10.89 -1.80
N THR A 200 -12.53 11.20 -0.51
CA THR A 200 -13.62 11.55 0.42
C THR A 200 -14.14 12.97 0.22
N ASN A 201 -13.27 13.95 -0.04
CA ASN A 201 -13.68 15.31 -0.40
C ASN A 201 -14.52 15.33 -1.68
N HIS A 202 -14.29 14.36 -2.58
CA HIS A 202 -15.05 14.26 -3.81
C HIS A 202 -16.45 13.70 -3.61
N SER A 203 -16.64 12.76 -2.68
CA SER A 203 -17.96 12.23 -2.34
C SER A 203 -18.89 13.28 -1.72
N GLY A 204 -18.35 14.34 -1.10
CA GLY A 204 -19.13 15.46 -0.55
C GLY A 204 -19.62 16.49 -1.57
N ALA A 205 -18.91 16.67 -2.69
CA ALA A 205 -19.23 17.68 -3.70
C ALA A 205 -20.48 17.34 -4.55
N GLY A 206 -20.92 16.08 -4.58
CA GLY A 206 -22.12 15.62 -5.27
C GLY A 206 -23.45 15.87 -4.52
N ARG A 207 -23.41 16.43 -3.30
CA ARG A 207 -24.60 16.77 -2.50
C ARG A 207 -24.83 18.29 -2.36
N ARG A 208 -24.60 19.07 -3.41
CA ARG A 208 -25.17 20.43 -3.46
C ARG A 208 -26.57 20.35 -4.06
N SER A 209 -27.54 20.54 -3.19
CA SER A 209 -28.98 20.63 -3.43
C SER A 209 -29.32 21.46 -4.68
N SER A 210 -30.05 20.85 -5.61
CA SER A 210 -30.80 21.58 -6.63
C SER A 210 -31.75 22.57 -5.94
N PRO A 211 -31.85 23.83 -6.41
CA PRO A 211 -32.86 24.75 -5.90
C PRO A 211 -34.24 24.17 -6.20
N ARG A 212 -35.11 24.07 -5.18
CA ARG A 212 -36.52 23.74 -5.39
C ARG A 212 -37.12 24.80 -6.33
N PRO A 213 -37.88 24.42 -7.37
CA PRO A 213 -38.63 25.40 -8.14
C PRO A 213 -39.60 26.11 -7.20
N GLY A 214 -39.56 27.44 -7.21
CA GLY A 214 -40.48 28.27 -6.45
C GLY A 214 -41.93 28.05 -6.89
N PRO A 215 -42.91 28.27 -5.99
CA PRO A 215 -44.31 28.10 -6.34
C PRO A 215 -44.71 29.07 -7.47
N PRO A 216 -45.64 28.68 -8.36
CA PRO A 216 -46.11 29.57 -9.41
C PRO A 216 -46.84 30.77 -8.79
N SER A 217 -46.47 31.96 -9.25
CA SER A 217 -47.13 33.22 -8.90
C SER A 217 -48.59 33.24 -9.40
N PRO A 218 -49.50 33.93 -8.68
CA PRO A 218 -50.92 34.03 -9.02
C PRO A 218 -51.20 34.85 -10.29
#